data_AF-A0A6I9UMH9-F1
#
_entry.id   AF-A0A6I9UMH9-F1
#
_cell.length_a   1.000
_cell.length_b   1.000
_cell.length_c   1.000
_cell.angle_alpha   90.00
_cell.angle_beta   90.00
_cell.angle_gamma   90.00
#
_symmetry.space_group_name_H-M   'P 1'
#
loop_
_entity.id
_entity.type
_entity.pdbx_description
1 polymer ?
#
loop_
_entity_poly.entity_id
_entity_poly.type
_entity_poly.pdbx_seq_one_letter_code
_entity_poly.pdbx_strand_id
1 'polypeptide(L)'
;MEAKMCFFHQSAHPGKAALEVDATQKSNKESPLMTVRDALNSALDEEMSADPKVFLMGEEVGEYRVAYKISRGLLKKYGPERVRDTPITEAGFTGIGVGAAYF
;
A
#
# COMPACT_ATOMS: atom_id res chain seq x y z
N MET A 1 17.59 3.27 11.21
CA MET A 1 18.35 2.22 10.51
C MET A 1 18.10 0.91 11.25
N GLU A 2 17.03 0.21 10.89
CA GLU A 2 16.79 -1.19 11.28
C GLU A 2 15.72 -1.76 10.33
N ALA A 3 16.10 -2.73 9.51
CA ALA A 3 15.20 -3.53 8.69
C ALA A 3 14.82 -4.78 9.49
N LYS A 4 13.55 -4.92 9.88
CA LYS A 4 13.06 -6.13 10.53
C LYS A 4 12.69 -7.17 9.48
N MET A 5 13.63 -8.08 9.22
CA MET A 5 13.42 -9.34 8.51
C MET A 5 12.91 -10.38 9.53
N CYS A 6 11.63 -10.77 9.45
CA CYS A 6 11.09 -11.83 10.30
C CYS A 6 11.55 -13.20 9.81
N PHE A 7 12.53 -13.81 10.50
CA PHE A 7 12.85 -15.24 10.37
C PHE A 7 11.91 -16.04 11.28
N PHE A 8 11.10 -16.92 10.67
CA PHE A 8 10.27 -17.88 11.39
C PHE A 8 11.11 -19.12 11.73
N HIS A 9 11.50 -19.29 12.98
CA HIS A 9 12.18 -20.50 13.46
C HIS A 9 11.13 -21.46 14.03
N GLN A 10 10.73 -22.45 13.23
CA GLN A 10 9.78 -23.49 13.63
C GLN A 10 10.55 -24.66 14.25
N SER A 11 10.57 -24.77 15.59
CA SER A 11 10.91 -26.01 16.27
C SER A 11 9.67 -26.59 16.95
N ALA A 12 9.16 -27.70 16.40
CA ALA A 12 7.99 -28.41 16.87
C ALA A 12 8.29 -29.19 18.17
N HIS A 13 7.43 -29.06 19.18
CA HIS A 13 7.24 -30.10 20.19
C HIS A 13 5.76 -30.28 20.56
N PRO A 14 5.33 -31.54 20.83
CA PRO A 14 3.92 -31.92 20.80
C PRO A 14 3.27 -31.92 22.19
N GLY A 15 1.97 -31.57 22.21
CA GLY A 15 0.95 -32.09 23.12
C GLY A 15 0.95 -31.62 24.58
N LYS A 16 -0.05 -30.82 24.95
CA LYS A 16 -0.97 -31.06 26.09
C LYS A 16 -2.10 -30.02 26.11
N ALA A 17 -3.26 -30.51 26.53
CA ALA A 17 -4.58 -29.90 26.39
C ALA A 17 -4.91 -28.84 27.46
N ALA A 18 -5.93 -28.05 27.11
CA ALA A 18 -6.86 -27.27 27.95
C ALA A 18 -6.29 -26.07 28.73
N LEU A 19 -6.55 -24.89 28.16
CA LEU A 19 -6.74 -23.64 28.91
C LEU A 19 -8.02 -23.00 28.37
N GLU A 20 -9.02 -22.86 29.23
CA GLU A 20 -10.28 -22.16 28.96
C GLU A 20 -10.00 -20.74 28.47
N VAL A 21 -10.58 -20.39 27.32
CA VAL A 21 -10.67 -19.00 26.85
C VAL A 21 -12.12 -18.59 26.97
N ASP A 22 -12.40 -17.89 28.06
CA ASP A 22 -13.64 -17.19 28.33
C ASP A 22 -13.89 -16.09 27.29
N ALA A 23 -15.17 -15.83 27.05
CA ALA A 23 -15.71 -15.07 25.93
C ALA A 23 -15.34 -13.58 25.96
N THR A 24 -15.52 -12.94 24.79
CA THR A 24 -15.69 -11.50 24.54
C THR A 24 -14.48 -10.67 24.04
N GLN A 25 -14.05 -10.96 22.81
CA GLN A 25 -13.75 -9.90 21.83
C GLN A 25 -14.32 -10.31 20.47
N LYS A 26 -15.63 -10.11 20.27
CA LYS A 26 -16.23 -10.10 18.92
C LYS A 26 -15.72 -8.84 18.20
N SER A 27 -14.65 -8.97 17.42
CA SER A 27 -14.30 -7.97 16.40
C SER A 27 -15.36 -8.02 15.30
N ASN A 28 -16.52 -7.40 15.53
CA ASN A 28 -17.55 -7.23 14.52
C ASN A 28 -17.28 -5.96 13.70
N LYS A 29 -16.07 -5.86 13.13
CA LYS A 29 -15.85 -4.99 11.96
C LYS A 29 -16.13 -5.87 10.74
N GLU A 30 -17.37 -5.82 10.24
CA GLU A 30 -17.61 -6.20 8.85
C GLU A 30 -16.77 -5.26 7.99
N SER A 31 -15.62 -5.74 7.51
CA SER A 31 -14.85 -5.03 6.49
C SER A 31 -15.76 -4.92 5.27
N PRO A 32 -16.06 -3.71 4.78
CA PRO A 32 -16.92 -3.56 3.61
C PRO A 32 -16.38 -4.40 2.46
N LEU A 33 -17.25 -5.19 1.82
CA LEU A 33 -16.89 -5.89 0.60
C LEU A 33 -16.54 -4.85 -0.46
N MET A 34 -15.27 -4.79 -0.83
CA MET A 34 -14.74 -3.88 -1.83
C MET A 34 -13.98 -4.65 -2.90
N THR A 35 -13.92 -4.11 -4.11
CA THR A 35 -13.06 -4.69 -5.15
C THR A 35 -11.60 -4.50 -4.76
N VAL A 36 -10.70 -5.41 -5.19
CA VAL A 36 -9.25 -5.28 -4.95
C VAL A 36 -8.74 -3.92 -5.42
N ARG A 37 -9.31 -3.42 -6.51
CA ARG A 37 -8.95 -2.16 -7.11
C ARG A 37 -9.39 -0.95 -6.28
N ASP A 38 -10.55 -1.02 -5.63
CA ASP A 38 -10.98 0.04 -4.69
C ASP A 38 -10.19 -0.03 -3.38
N ALA A 39 -9.81 -1.24 -2.94
CA ALA A 39 -8.93 -1.43 -1.79
C ALA A 39 -7.53 -0.82 -2.01
N LEU A 40 -6.96 -1.01 -3.20
CA LEU A 40 -5.67 -0.40 -3.55
C LEU A 40 -5.77 1.12 -3.65
N ASN A 41 -6.88 1.64 -4.21
CA ASN A 41 -7.10 3.09 -4.25
C ASN A 41 -7.22 3.68 -2.84
N SER A 42 -7.98 3.06 -1.94
CA SER A 42 -8.14 3.54 -0.57
C SER A 42 -6.82 3.50 0.20
N ALA A 43 -6.03 2.42 0.05
CA ALA A 43 -4.71 2.32 0.67
C ALA A 43 -3.76 3.44 0.19
N LEU A 44 -3.72 3.71 -1.12
CA LEU A 44 -2.92 4.81 -1.66
C LEU A 44 -3.41 6.18 -1.13
N ASP A 45 -4.73 6.37 -1.05
CA ASP A 45 -5.32 7.62 -0.56
C ASP A 45 -5.05 7.86 0.93
N GLU A 46 -5.08 6.80 1.74
CA GLU A 46 -4.77 6.84 3.17
C GLU A 46 -3.31 7.25 3.39
N GLU A 47 -2.35 6.56 2.75
CA GLU A 47 -0.92 6.87 2.89
C GLU A 47 -0.57 8.25 2.31
N MET A 48 -1.14 8.61 1.15
CA MET A 48 -0.93 9.93 0.58
C MET A 48 -1.55 11.05 1.41
N SER A 49 -2.61 10.79 2.18
CA SER A 49 -3.18 11.76 3.11
C SER A 49 -2.36 11.89 4.39
N ALA A 50 -1.79 10.79 4.87
CA ALA A 50 -1.05 10.73 6.13
C ALA A 50 0.33 11.40 6.03
N ASP A 51 1.03 11.24 4.90
CA ASP A 51 2.36 11.80 4.71
C ASP A 51 2.45 12.66 3.43
N PRO A 52 2.76 13.97 3.54
CA PRO A 52 2.92 14.84 2.38
C PRO A 52 4.12 14.48 1.49
N LYS A 53 5.08 13.67 1.97
CA LYS A 53 6.25 13.22 1.19
C LYS A 53 5.94 12.05 0.26
N VAL A 54 4.89 11.28 0.53
CA VAL A 54 4.49 10.16 -0.35
C VAL A 54 4.06 10.75 -1.69
N PHE A 55 4.35 10.11 -2.81
CA PHE A 55 3.80 10.53 -4.10
C PHE A 55 3.69 9.31 -5.01
N LEU A 56 2.86 9.43 -6.04
CA LEU A 56 2.66 8.41 -7.04
C LEU A 56 3.32 8.82 -8.35
N MET A 57 4.08 7.91 -8.95
CA MET A 57 4.74 8.12 -10.23
C MET A 57 4.73 6.83 -11.04
N GLY A 58 4.50 6.93 -12.35
CA GLY A 58 4.54 5.80 -13.28
C GLY A 58 3.88 6.11 -14.61
N GLU A 59 3.75 5.10 -15.45
CA GLU A 59 3.09 5.23 -16.75
C GLU A 59 1.56 5.22 -16.58
N GLU A 60 0.89 6.21 -17.18
CA GLU A 60 -0.58 6.31 -17.18
C GLU A 60 -1.19 6.23 -15.77
N VAL A 61 -0.62 6.97 -14.80
CA VAL A 61 -1.12 7.07 -13.42
C VAL A 61 -1.88 8.36 -13.16
N GLY A 62 -1.68 9.39 -13.99
CA GLY A 62 -2.22 10.74 -13.88
C GLY A 62 -3.39 11.03 -14.81
N GLU A 63 -3.20 11.93 -15.77
CA GLU A 63 -4.28 12.49 -16.60
C GLU A 63 -4.81 11.49 -17.63
N TYR A 64 -3.92 10.65 -18.16
CA TYR A 64 -4.25 9.78 -19.27
C TYR A 64 -4.77 8.42 -18.80
N ARG A 65 -6.09 8.24 -18.92
CA ARG A 65 -6.79 6.93 -18.93
C ARG A 65 -6.28 5.90 -17.92
N VAL A 66 -5.97 6.32 -16.68
CA VAL A 66 -5.43 5.50 -15.58
C VAL A 66 -5.59 4.00 -15.86
N ALA A 67 -4.52 3.30 -16.24
CA ALA A 67 -4.59 2.06 -17.03
C ALA A 67 -5.58 1.02 -16.47
N TYR A 68 -5.50 0.78 -15.15
CA TYR A 68 -6.45 -0.05 -14.39
C TYR A 68 -7.30 0.76 -13.44
N LYS A 69 -7.31 2.07 -13.60
CA LYS A 69 -8.02 3.10 -12.84
C LYS A 69 -7.74 3.06 -11.31
N ILE A 70 -6.68 2.40 -10.84
CA ILE A 70 -6.36 2.29 -9.39
C ILE A 70 -6.06 3.66 -8.77
N SER A 71 -5.42 4.58 -9.48
CA SER A 71 -5.14 5.94 -8.99
C SER A 71 -6.23 6.97 -9.35
N ARG A 72 -7.45 6.52 -9.69
CA ARG A 72 -8.53 7.42 -10.08
C ARG A 72 -8.81 8.45 -8.99
N GLY A 73 -8.88 9.73 -9.37
CA GLY A 73 -9.23 10.82 -8.46
C GLY A 73 -8.06 11.35 -7.63
N LEU A 74 -6.94 10.62 -7.52
CA LEU A 74 -5.77 11.04 -6.74
C LEU A 74 -5.10 12.28 -7.33
N LEU A 75 -4.98 12.36 -8.67
CA LEU A 75 -4.44 13.56 -9.34
C LEU A 75 -5.27 14.81 -9.02
N LYS A 76 -6.59 14.70 -9.06
CA LYS A 76 -7.49 15.82 -8.73
C LYS A 76 -7.37 16.24 -7.25
N LYS A 77 -7.15 15.27 -6.36
CA LYS A 77 -7.06 15.48 -4.91
C LYS A 77 -5.71 16.07 -4.47
N TYR A 78 -4.60 15.57 -5.03
CA TYR A 78 -3.24 15.92 -4.59
C TYR A 78 -2.44 16.78 -5.56
N GLY A 79 -2.93 16.94 -6.79
CA GLY A 79 -2.29 17.75 -7.81
C GLY A 79 -1.12 17.07 -8.53
N PRO A 80 -0.59 17.72 -9.58
CA PRO A 80 0.44 17.16 -10.46
C PRO A 80 1.80 17.02 -9.77
N GLU A 81 2.03 17.70 -8.65
CA GLU A 81 3.27 17.53 -7.88
C GLU A 81 3.34 16.20 -7.14
N ARG A 82 2.21 15.54 -6.92
CA ARG A 82 2.13 14.28 -6.16
C ARG A 82 1.60 13.09 -6.93
N VAL A 83 1.10 13.30 -8.14
CA VAL A 83 0.72 12.23 -9.07
C VAL A 83 1.30 12.58 -10.44
N ARG A 84 2.37 11.87 -10.84
CA ARG A 84 3.19 12.21 -12.02
C ARG A 84 3.22 11.08 -13.04
N ASP A 85 2.83 11.39 -14.27
CA ASP A 85 3.04 10.50 -15.41
C ASP A 85 4.52 10.50 -15.82
N THR A 86 5.04 9.33 -16.19
CA THR A 86 6.41 9.16 -16.66
C THR A 86 6.48 8.74 -18.13
N PRO A 87 7.61 9.00 -18.82
CA PRO A 87 7.91 8.34 -20.08
C PRO A 87 7.91 6.80 -19.93
N ILE A 88 7.77 6.10 -21.07
CA ILE A 88 7.87 4.64 -21.18
C ILE A 88 9.34 4.23 -21.00
N THR A 89 9.82 4.26 -19.77
CA THR A 89 11.22 4.00 -19.41
C THR A 89 11.29 3.54 -17.96
N GLU A 90 11.00 2.26 -17.75
CA GLU A 90 10.85 1.63 -16.45
C GLU A 90 12.12 1.74 -15.60
N ALA A 91 13.28 1.50 -16.20
CA ALA A 91 14.56 1.66 -15.52
C ALA A 91 14.80 3.10 -15.04
N GLY A 92 14.34 4.09 -15.82
CA GLY A 92 14.53 5.51 -15.53
C GLY A 92 13.73 5.93 -14.30
N PHE A 93 12.40 5.77 -14.34
CA PHE A 93 11.57 6.19 -13.22
C PHE A 93 11.73 5.30 -11.98
N THR A 94 12.11 4.02 -12.16
CA THR A 94 12.48 3.17 -11.01
C THR A 94 13.73 3.70 -10.31
N GLY A 95 14.77 4.10 -11.07
CA GLY A 95 15.97 4.72 -10.49
C GLY A 95 15.66 6.04 -9.77
N ILE A 96 14.80 6.87 -10.35
CA ILE A 96 14.30 8.10 -9.70
C ILE A 96 13.56 7.77 -8.39
N GLY A 97 12.70 6.75 -8.39
CA GLY A 97 11.98 6.29 -7.20
C GLY A 97 12.91 5.83 -6.09
N VAL A 98 13.97 5.08 -6.42
CA VAL A 98 14.99 4.67 -5.45
C VAL A 98 15.72 5.89 -4.87
N GLY A 99 16.12 6.84 -5.72
CA GLY A 99 16.77 8.07 -5.28
C GLY A 99 15.87 8.91 -4.36
N ALA A 100 14.59 9.03 -4.70
CA ALA A 100 13.61 9.75 -3.91
C ALA A 100 13.32 9.10 -2.55
N ALA A 101 13.41 7.77 -2.44
CA ALA A 101 13.18 7.04 -1.20
C ALA A 101 14.38 7.07 -0.24
N TYR A 102 15.58 7.37 -0.72
CA TYR A 102 16.79 7.39 0.11
C TYR A 102 16.89 8.62 1.03
N PHE A 103 16.29 9.75 0.62
CA PHE A 103 16.36 11.04 1.31
C PHE A 103 15.03 11.40 2.00
#